data_AF-A0A2M7Q2U8-F1
#
_entry.id   AF-A0A2M7Q2U8-F1
#
_cell.length_a   1.000
_cell.length_b   1.000
_cell.length_c   1.000
_cell.angle_alpha   90.00
_cell.angle_beta   90.00
_cell.angle_gamma   90.00
#
_symmetry.space_group_name_H-M   'P 1'
#
loop_
_entity.id
_entity.type
_entity.pdbx_description
1 polymer ?
#
loop_
_entity_poly.entity_id
_entity_poly.type
_entity_poly.pdbx_seq_one_letter_code
_entity_poly.pdbx_strand_id
1 'polypeptide(L)'
;MTTETTDLHISDFDFDLPEAHIAKRPPEHREDARLLDVVTQQGTQPGKTEFHDRTIKELPTLVQPGDIWVINDTKVIPARLFGQKITGGQIEILLLEPAGEDHQWFAWGKSNKPLKAGTQIHFSEHFSAEVLSREGKTLRLKLIADDVGQAIESHGHMPLPPYIDRPDSEADQQRYQTVFAEHKGAVAAPTAGLHLTPALMQSMEQAGARFVRVTLHVGPGTFQPVQVDHVRDHQMHEEAYIISEAAAVTINQAKAAGQRIVAVGTTSLRTLEAASQAGNIRAGAGRTDIFIYPGYQFQMADALLTNFHLPRSTLLMLVSALAGKEPVMQAYQHAIEQNYRFYSYGDAMFLRRTSFITPNLPL
;
A
#
# COMPACT_ATOMS: atom_id res chain seq x y z
N MET A 1 19.76 -7.14 30.35
CA MET A 1 18.63 -6.37 30.94
C MET A 1 17.42 -6.69 30.11
N THR A 2 16.38 -7.20 30.76
CA THR A 2 15.13 -7.68 30.16
C THR A 2 14.53 -6.60 29.27
N THR A 3 14.50 -6.81 27.95
CA THR A 3 13.66 -6.02 27.05
C THR A 3 12.23 -6.37 27.41
N GLU A 4 11.56 -5.48 28.16
CA GLU A 4 10.11 -5.49 28.25
C GLU A 4 9.58 -5.50 26.82
N THR A 5 9.02 -6.63 26.39
CA THR A 5 8.06 -6.64 25.29
C THR A 5 6.91 -5.78 25.77
N THR A 6 6.93 -4.50 25.44
CA THR A 6 5.80 -3.60 25.66
C THR A 6 4.59 -4.24 25.00
N ASP A 7 3.58 -4.55 25.82
CA ASP A 7 2.33 -5.10 25.34
C ASP A 7 1.61 -4.01 24.54
N LEU A 8 1.71 -4.08 23.21
CA LEU A 8 1.14 -3.07 22.30
C LEU A 8 -0.32 -3.40 22.00
N HIS A 9 -1.18 -2.43 22.30
CA HIS A 9 -2.61 -2.50 22.01
C HIS A 9 -2.95 -1.70 20.74
N ILE A 10 -3.99 -2.08 20.03
CA ILE A 10 -4.46 -1.34 18.85
C ILE A 10 -4.83 0.11 19.20
N SER A 11 -5.36 0.33 20.42
CA SER A 11 -5.68 1.67 20.93
C SER A 11 -4.46 2.58 21.12
N ASP A 12 -3.24 2.03 21.19
CA ASP A 12 -2.02 2.84 21.28
C ASP A 12 -1.72 3.62 19.99
N PHE A 13 -2.41 3.28 18.90
CA PHE A 13 -2.30 3.89 17.57
C PHE A 13 -3.58 4.65 17.20
N ASP A 14 -4.31 5.15 18.21
CA ASP A 14 -5.52 5.92 17.99
C ASP A 14 -5.25 7.43 17.99
N PHE A 15 -6.02 8.18 17.20
CA PHE A 15 -6.01 9.64 17.18
C PHE A 15 -7.31 10.16 16.55
N ASP A 16 -7.69 11.38 16.90
CA ASP A 16 -8.88 12.02 16.35
C ASP A 16 -8.58 12.56 14.94
N LEU A 17 -9.14 11.92 13.91
CA LEU A 17 -9.06 12.38 12.53
C LEU A 17 -10.41 13.00 12.10
N PRO A 18 -10.50 14.33 11.91
CA PRO A 18 -11.76 14.92 11.45
C PRO A 18 -12.04 14.51 10.00
N GLU A 19 -13.30 14.15 9.70
CA GLU A 19 -13.70 13.64 8.37
C GLU A 19 -13.34 14.61 7.23
N ALA A 20 -13.36 15.92 7.51
CA ALA A 20 -13.01 16.97 6.56
C ALA A 20 -11.57 16.86 6.02
N HIS A 21 -10.65 16.20 6.74
CA HIS A 21 -9.28 15.98 6.29
C HIS A 21 -9.16 14.74 5.38
N ILE A 22 -10.18 13.88 5.26
CA ILE A 22 -10.11 12.68 4.42
C ILE A 22 -10.38 13.06 2.96
N ALA A 23 -9.36 12.96 2.10
CA ALA A 23 -9.50 13.29 0.69
C ALA A 23 -10.32 12.25 -0.08
N LYS A 24 -11.49 12.66 -0.59
CA LYS A 24 -12.37 11.82 -1.43
C LYS A 24 -12.09 11.96 -2.95
N ARG A 25 -11.22 12.91 -3.33
CA ARG A 25 -10.80 13.21 -4.71
C ARG A 25 -9.30 13.52 -4.74
N PRO A 26 -8.57 13.10 -5.80
CA PRO A 26 -7.17 13.48 -5.97
C PRO A 26 -7.06 15.01 -6.23
N PRO A 27 -5.89 15.61 -5.98
CA PRO A 27 -5.62 16.99 -6.41
C PRO A 27 -5.71 17.12 -7.94
N GLU A 28 -5.88 18.34 -8.45
CA GLU A 28 -5.92 18.60 -9.90
C GLU A 28 -4.65 18.09 -10.58
N HIS A 29 -3.48 18.50 -10.10
CA HIS A 29 -2.19 17.93 -10.48
C HIS A 29 -1.64 17.04 -9.35
N ARG A 30 -1.06 15.89 -9.71
CA ARG A 30 -0.52 14.91 -8.74
C ARG A 30 0.51 15.54 -7.80
N GLU A 31 1.30 16.47 -8.32
CA GLU A 31 2.38 17.15 -7.63
C GLU A 31 1.95 18.34 -6.75
N ASP A 32 0.67 18.74 -6.77
CA ASP A 32 0.15 19.80 -5.90
C ASP A 32 -0.11 19.32 -4.47
N ALA A 33 0.04 18.01 -4.22
CA ALA A 33 -0.04 17.46 -2.87
C ALA A 33 1.10 17.97 -1.98
N ARG A 34 0.79 18.17 -0.70
CA ARG A 34 1.79 18.52 0.31
C ARG A 34 2.63 17.31 0.69
N LEU A 35 3.79 17.60 1.25
CA LEU A 35 4.72 16.60 1.75
C LEU A 35 5.19 17.00 3.15
N LEU A 36 4.96 16.16 4.14
CA LEU A 36 5.58 16.29 5.45
C LEU A 36 6.89 15.49 5.48
N ASP A 37 8.04 16.16 5.47
CA ASP A 37 9.36 15.53 5.64
C ASP A 37 9.65 15.38 7.14
N VAL A 38 9.67 14.13 7.59
CA VAL A 38 9.80 13.74 9.00
C VAL A 38 11.16 13.09 9.20
N VAL A 39 12.02 13.76 9.97
CA VAL A 39 13.37 13.31 10.27
C VAL A 39 13.43 12.84 11.71
N THR A 40 13.79 11.57 11.89
CA THR A 40 13.92 10.97 13.22
C THR A 40 15.36 10.55 13.47
N GLN A 41 15.92 11.03 14.58
CA GLN A 41 17.25 10.62 15.06
C GLN A 41 17.15 9.37 15.92
N GLN A 42 17.98 8.34 15.65
CA GLN A 42 18.05 7.15 16.51
C GLN A 42 18.99 7.35 17.70
N GLY A 43 18.55 7.18 18.95
CA GLY A 43 19.44 7.27 20.12
C GLY A 43 18.73 7.02 21.46
N THR A 44 19.51 6.94 22.56
CA THR A 44 19.02 6.61 23.93
C THR A 44 18.33 7.77 24.66
N GLN A 45 18.17 8.92 24.01
CA GLN A 45 17.29 10.00 24.44
C GLN A 45 16.15 10.12 23.43
N PRO A 46 14.96 10.64 23.79
CA PRO A 46 13.90 10.89 22.80
C PRO A 46 14.49 11.76 21.70
N GLY A 47 14.78 11.12 20.55
CA GLY A 47 15.48 11.75 19.45
C GLY A 47 14.71 12.98 19.03
N LYS A 48 15.42 14.10 18.79
CA LYS A 48 14.79 15.28 18.23
C LYS A 48 14.12 14.87 16.92
N THR A 49 12.81 15.09 16.85
CA THR A 49 12.05 14.89 15.62
C THR A 49 11.88 16.25 14.95
N GLU A 50 12.20 16.32 13.67
CA GLU A 50 12.06 17.54 12.87
C GLU A 50 10.97 17.34 11.81
N PHE A 51 10.08 18.32 11.72
CA PHE A 51 8.97 18.35 10.76
C PHE A 51 9.19 19.50 9.79
N HIS A 52 9.27 19.18 8.50
CA HIS A 52 9.46 20.16 7.44
C HIS A 52 8.26 20.09 6.50
N ASP A 53 7.44 21.13 6.51
CA ASP A 53 6.35 21.32 5.56
C ASP A 53 6.90 21.63 4.16
N ARG A 54 6.55 20.79 3.20
CA ARG A 54 7.01 20.86 1.81
C ARG A 54 5.86 20.55 0.85
N THR A 55 6.18 20.53 -0.43
CA THR A 55 5.35 20.03 -1.52
C THR A 55 5.98 18.81 -2.18
N ILE A 56 5.18 17.99 -2.85
CA ILE A 56 5.68 16.84 -3.63
C ILE A 56 6.70 17.26 -4.70
N LYS A 57 6.57 18.48 -5.26
CA LYS A 57 7.51 19.06 -6.25
C LYS A 57 8.93 19.19 -5.70
N GLU A 58 9.09 19.27 -4.38
CA GLU A 58 10.38 19.40 -3.72
C GLU A 58 11.07 18.05 -3.44
N LEU A 59 10.46 16.91 -3.78
CA LEU A 59 11.10 15.59 -3.62
C LEU A 59 12.52 15.50 -4.21
N PRO A 60 12.87 16.09 -5.37
CA PRO A 60 14.23 16.07 -5.89
C PRO A 60 15.26 16.67 -4.92
N THR A 61 14.86 17.63 -4.07
CA THR A 61 15.76 18.24 -3.06
C THR A 61 16.07 17.30 -1.90
N LEU A 62 15.28 16.24 -1.73
CA LEU A 62 15.44 15.24 -0.68
C LEU A 62 16.18 13.99 -1.16
N VAL A 63 16.46 13.89 -2.46
CA VAL A 63 17.23 12.81 -3.08
C VAL A 63 18.71 12.97 -2.71
N GLN A 64 19.33 11.86 -2.32
CA GLN A 64 20.78 11.76 -2.18
C GLN A 64 21.34 11.01 -3.41
N PRO A 65 22.50 11.42 -3.96
CA PRO A 65 23.11 10.73 -5.07
C PRO A 65 23.31 9.24 -4.79
N GLY A 66 22.75 8.38 -5.65
CA GLY A 66 22.83 6.93 -5.53
C GLY A 66 21.66 6.27 -4.83
N ASP A 67 20.71 7.04 -4.27
CA ASP A 67 19.47 6.54 -3.68
C ASP A 67 18.77 5.52 -4.59
N ILE A 68 18.28 4.43 -4.00
CA ILE A 68 17.39 3.50 -4.68
C ILE A 68 15.95 3.77 -4.25
N TRP A 69 15.12 4.21 -5.19
CA TRP A 69 13.69 4.43 -4.99
C TRP A 69 12.91 3.23 -5.50
N VAL A 70 12.41 2.41 -4.58
CA VAL A 70 11.69 1.17 -4.90
C VAL A 70 10.21 1.45 -5.03
N ILE A 71 9.67 1.21 -6.23
CA ILE A 71 8.28 1.48 -6.61
C ILE A 71 7.52 0.19 -6.91
N ASN A 72 6.23 0.16 -6.55
CA ASN A 72 5.33 -0.94 -6.87
C ASN A 72 4.62 -0.70 -8.21
N ASP A 73 4.93 -1.49 -9.23
CA ASP A 73 4.39 -1.37 -10.60
C ASP A 73 3.09 -2.15 -10.84
N THR A 74 2.43 -2.60 -9.77
CA THR A 74 1.12 -3.25 -9.89
C THR A 74 0.08 -2.33 -10.54
N LYS A 75 -0.75 -2.92 -11.40
CA LYS A 75 -1.86 -2.28 -12.07
C LYS A 75 -3.18 -2.75 -11.48
N VAL A 76 -4.01 -1.79 -11.08
CA VAL A 76 -5.34 -2.02 -10.51
C VAL A 76 -6.26 -2.45 -11.64
N ILE A 77 -6.99 -3.54 -11.40
CA ILE A 77 -8.04 -3.99 -12.31
C ILE A 77 -9.40 -3.46 -11.80
N PRO A 78 -10.38 -3.23 -12.70
CA PRO A 78 -11.73 -2.84 -12.31
C PRO A 78 -12.49 -4.06 -11.72
N ALA A 79 -12.04 -4.50 -10.54
CA ALA A 79 -12.46 -5.74 -9.89
C ALA A 79 -13.86 -5.68 -9.24
N ARG A 80 -14.51 -4.51 -9.20
CA ARG A 80 -15.83 -4.36 -8.59
C ARG A 80 -16.92 -4.57 -9.65
N LEU A 81 -17.71 -5.62 -9.48
CA LEU A 81 -18.78 -6.00 -10.40
C LEU A 81 -20.14 -5.82 -9.71
N PHE A 82 -21.06 -5.15 -10.40
CA PHE A 82 -22.45 -5.05 -9.97
C PHE A 82 -23.31 -5.96 -10.83
N GLY A 83 -24.14 -6.76 -10.19
CA GLY A 83 -24.99 -7.72 -10.87
C GLY A 83 -26.23 -8.07 -10.07
N GLN A 84 -26.96 -9.07 -10.55
CA GLN A 84 -28.21 -9.50 -9.94
C GLN A 84 -28.41 -11.01 -10.01
N LYS A 85 -29.12 -11.55 -9.03
CA LYS A 85 -29.68 -12.92 -9.11
C LYS A 85 -30.75 -12.98 -10.18
N ILE A 86 -31.06 -14.18 -10.66
CA ILE A 86 -32.26 -14.46 -11.47
C ILE A 86 -33.53 -13.94 -10.79
N THR A 87 -33.58 -13.96 -9.46
CA THR A 87 -34.71 -13.45 -8.67
C THR A 87 -34.77 -11.92 -8.57
N GLY A 88 -33.90 -11.17 -9.27
CA GLY A 88 -33.81 -9.70 -9.24
C GLY A 88 -33.07 -9.10 -8.04
N GLY A 89 -32.51 -9.91 -7.15
CA GLY A 89 -31.77 -9.43 -5.98
C GLY A 89 -30.40 -8.86 -6.37
N GLN A 90 -30.13 -7.60 -6.02
CA GLN A 90 -28.86 -6.92 -6.29
C GLN A 90 -27.69 -7.59 -5.55
N ILE A 91 -26.55 -7.69 -6.25
CA ILE A 91 -25.30 -8.26 -5.77
C ILE A 91 -24.16 -7.33 -6.18
N GLU A 92 -23.26 -7.10 -5.24
CA GLU A 92 -21.96 -6.50 -5.50
C GLU A 92 -20.88 -7.56 -5.23
N ILE A 93 -19.96 -7.74 -6.19
CA ILE A 93 -18.81 -8.63 -6.11
C ILE A 93 -17.54 -7.80 -6.21
N LEU A 94 -16.59 -8.01 -5.30
CA LEU A 94 -15.22 -7.54 -5.42
C LEU A 94 -14.33 -8.75 -5.70
N LEU A 95 -13.77 -8.85 -6.90
CA LEU A 95 -12.75 -9.85 -7.22
C LEU A 95 -11.48 -9.58 -6.40
N LEU A 96 -10.79 -10.62 -5.94
CA LEU A 96 -9.60 -10.52 -5.07
C LEU A 96 -8.36 -11.00 -5.82
N GLU A 97 -8.31 -12.29 -6.15
CA GLU A 97 -7.23 -12.92 -6.90
C GLU A 97 -7.76 -14.12 -7.69
N PRO A 98 -7.11 -14.52 -8.79
CA PRO A 98 -7.42 -15.76 -9.48
C PRO A 98 -7.23 -16.99 -8.58
N ALA A 99 -8.17 -17.92 -8.60
CA ALA A 99 -8.20 -19.12 -7.75
C ALA A 99 -7.75 -20.41 -8.50
N GLY A 100 -7.03 -20.27 -9.61
CA GLY A 100 -6.55 -21.37 -10.44
C GLY A 100 -7.03 -21.29 -11.89
N GLU A 101 -7.25 -22.45 -12.51
CA GLU A 101 -7.69 -22.57 -13.91
C GLU A 101 -9.19 -22.28 -14.08
N ASP A 102 -9.63 -22.17 -15.34
CA ASP A 102 -11.05 -22.07 -15.72
C ASP A 102 -11.76 -20.82 -15.18
N HIS A 103 -11.05 -19.68 -15.21
CA HIS A 103 -11.56 -18.35 -14.85
C HIS A 103 -12.18 -18.29 -13.45
N GLN A 104 -11.60 -19.05 -12.52
CA GLN A 104 -12.04 -19.03 -11.13
C GLN A 104 -11.36 -17.92 -10.35
N TRP A 105 -12.13 -17.30 -9.45
CA TRP A 105 -11.67 -16.17 -8.65
C TRP A 105 -12.09 -16.32 -7.20
N PHE A 106 -11.20 -15.91 -6.30
CA PHE A 106 -11.60 -15.54 -4.95
C PHE A 106 -12.23 -14.15 -5.00
N ALA A 107 -13.35 -13.99 -4.30
CA ALA A 107 -14.14 -12.77 -4.31
C ALA A 107 -14.76 -12.48 -2.94
N TRP A 108 -15.08 -11.22 -2.65
CA TRP A 108 -16.04 -10.85 -1.60
C TRP A 108 -17.37 -10.46 -2.23
N GLY A 109 -18.47 -10.91 -1.63
CA GLY A 109 -19.81 -10.62 -2.12
C GLY A 109 -20.68 -9.93 -1.08
N LYS A 110 -21.30 -8.82 -1.46
CA LYS A 110 -22.30 -8.09 -0.68
C LYS A 110 -23.68 -8.29 -1.28
N SER A 111 -24.61 -8.77 -0.46
CA SER A 111 -26.01 -8.98 -0.83
C SER A 111 -26.88 -9.12 0.43
N ASN A 112 -28.21 -8.94 0.28
CA ASN A 112 -29.16 -9.02 1.40
C ASN A 112 -29.27 -10.42 2.03
N LYS A 113 -28.98 -11.48 1.26
CA LYS A 113 -28.99 -12.87 1.72
C LYS A 113 -27.70 -13.56 1.27
N PRO A 114 -27.05 -14.36 2.15
CA PRO A 114 -25.82 -15.06 1.81
C PRO A 114 -25.89 -15.77 0.44
N LEU A 115 -24.85 -15.56 -0.37
CA LEU A 115 -24.65 -16.26 -1.63
C LEU A 115 -24.21 -17.70 -1.33
N LYS A 116 -24.97 -18.69 -1.83
CA LYS A 116 -24.72 -20.12 -1.64
C LYS A 116 -24.12 -20.71 -2.91
N ALA A 117 -23.45 -21.86 -2.80
CA ALA A 117 -23.00 -22.62 -3.96
C ALA A 117 -24.16 -22.86 -4.97
N GLY A 118 -23.87 -22.78 -6.26
CA GLY A 118 -24.83 -22.84 -7.37
C GLY A 118 -25.60 -21.54 -7.63
N THR A 119 -25.37 -20.47 -6.85
CA THR A 119 -26.02 -19.18 -7.15
C THR A 119 -25.45 -18.60 -8.43
N GLN A 120 -26.33 -18.31 -9.39
CA GLN A 120 -26.00 -17.60 -10.63
C GLN A 120 -26.15 -16.09 -10.44
N ILE A 121 -25.16 -15.34 -10.93
CA ILE A 121 -25.07 -13.88 -10.84
C ILE A 121 -24.90 -13.35 -12.25
N HIS A 122 -25.79 -12.48 -12.71
CA HIS A 122 -25.70 -11.84 -14.02
C HIS A 122 -25.17 -10.42 -13.87
N PHE A 123 -24.07 -10.11 -14.55
CA PHE A 123 -23.50 -8.75 -14.65
C PHE A 123 -23.97 -8.06 -15.93
N SER A 124 -24.08 -8.82 -17.02
CA SER A 124 -24.70 -8.41 -18.29
C SER A 124 -25.26 -9.63 -19.05
N GLU A 125 -25.71 -9.44 -20.30
CA GLU A 125 -26.23 -10.52 -21.14
C GLU A 125 -25.16 -11.60 -21.45
N HIS A 126 -23.89 -11.19 -21.59
CA HIS A 126 -22.78 -12.08 -21.96
C HIS A 126 -21.73 -12.24 -20.86
N PHE A 127 -22.00 -11.72 -19.65
CA PHE A 127 -21.10 -11.83 -18.52
C PHE A 127 -21.83 -12.22 -17.24
N SER A 128 -21.47 -13.37 -16.68
CA SER A 128 -22.08 -13.91 -15.47
C SER A 128 -21.05 -14.62 -14.59
N ALA A 129 -21.48 -15.01 -13.40
CA ALA A 129 -20.70 -15.84 -12.49
C ALA A 129 -21.55 -16.89 -11.79
N GLU A 130 -20.95 -18.05 -11.56
CA GLU A 130 -21.47 -19.08 -10.66
C GLU A 130 -20.69 -19.07 -9.34
N VAL A 131 -21.41 -19.08 -8.22
CA VAL A 131 -20.81 -19.30 -6.90
C VAL A 131 -20.49 -20.78 -6.74
N LEU A 132 -19.20 -21.13 -6.66
CA LEU A 132 -18.74 -22.50 -6.46
C LEU A 132 -18.74 -22.87 -4.97
N SER A 133 -18.24 -21.99 -4.12
CA SER A 133 -18.20 -22.20 -2.66
C SER A 133 -18.19 -20.88 -1.89
N ARG A 134 -18.42 -20.99 -0.57
CA ARG A 134 -18.35 -19.88 0.36
C ARG A 134 -17.68 -20.32 1.66
N GLU A 135 -16.67 -19.58 2.08
CA GLU A 135 -15.96 -19.76 3.34
C GLU A 135 -15.93 -18.42 4.08
N GLY A 136 -16.82 -18.27 5.08
CA GLY A 136 -17.01 -17.01 5.80
C GLY A 136 -17.46 -15.86 4.88
N LYS A 137 -16.57 -14.90 4.64
CA LYS A 137 -16.76 -13.74 3.75
C LYS A 137 -16.24 -13.98 2.33
N THR A 138 -15.38 -14.98 2.14
CA THR A 138 -14.76 -15.28 0.85
C THR A 138 -15.64 -16.22 0.04
N LEU A 139 -15.82 -15.89 -1.24
CA LEU A 139 -16.50 -16.69 -2.24
C LEU A 139 -15.46 -17.21 -3.22
N ARG A 140 -15.68 -18.43 -3.71
CA ARG A 140 -15.04 -18.91 -4.93
C ARG A 140 -16.06 -18.83 -6.05
N LEU A 141 -15.75 -18.08 -7.09
CA LEU A 141 -16.62 -17.86 -8.24
C LEU A 141 -15.99 -18.45 -9.50
N LYS A 142 -16.82 -18.95 -10.43
CA LYS A 142 -16.43 -19.15 -11.83
C LYS A 142 -17.01 -18.01 -12.66
N LEU A 143 -16.16 -17.22 -13.29
CA LEU A 143 -16.60 -16.19 -14.24
C LEU A 143 -16.87 -16.82 -15.61
N ILE A 144 -17.94 -16.38 -16.27
CA ILE A 144 -18.42 -16.94 -17.53
C ILE A 144 -18.64 -15.79 -18.52
N ALA A 145 -17.80 -15.74 -19.56
CA ALA A 145 -17.86 -14.85 -20.72
C ALA A 145 -16.99 -15.44 -21.84
N ASP A 146 -17.12 -14.93 -23.07
CA ASP A 146 -16.24 -15.32 -24.19
C ASP A 146 -14.77 -14.95 -23.93
N ASP A 147 -14.55 -13.75 -23.38
CA ASP A 147 -13.28 -13.30 -22.83
C ASP A 147 -13.52 -12.68 -21.44
N VAL A 148 -13.14 -13.42 -20.40
CA VAL A 148 -13.32 -12.98 -19.01
C VAL A 148 -12.48 -11.74 -18.68
N GLY A 149 -11.28 -11.62 -19.25
CA GLY A 149 -10.42 -10.45 -19.01
C GLY A 149 -11.06 -9.19 -19.59
N GLN A 150 -11.50 -9.26 -20.84
CA GLN A 150 -12.22 -8.15 -21.48
C GLN A 150 -13.56 -7.85 -20.80
N ALA A 151 -14.28 -8.88 -20.34
CA ALA A 151 -15.54 -8.70 -19.61
C ALA A 151 -15.33 -7.94 -18.29
N ILE A 152 -14.29 -8.29 -17.52
CA ILE A 152 -13.92 -7.54 -16.29
C ILE A 152 -13.57 -6.09 -16.65
N GLU A 153 -12.79 -5.85 -17.71
CA GLU A 153 -12.41 -4.48 -18.08
C GLU A 153 -13.59 -3.61 -18.52
N SER A 154 -14.57 -4.20 -19.20
CA SER A 154 -15.71 -3.47 -19.77
C SER A 154 -16.88 -3.28 -18.80
N HIS A 155 -17.10 -4.22 -17.89
CA HIS A 155 -18.23 -4.21 -16.94
C HIS A 155 -17.81 -3.94 -15.50
N GLY A 156 -16.51 -3.93 -15.26
CA GLY A 156 -15.91 -3.65 -13.97
C GLY A 156 -15.90 -2.17 -13.63
N HIS A 157 -15.97 -1.91 -12.34
CA HIS A 157 -15.78 -0.61 -11.73
C HIS A 157 -14.47 -0.59 -10.96
N MET A 158 -13.84 0.59 -10.90
CA MET A 158 -12.63 0.77 -10.11
C MET A 158 -12.96 0.50 -8.63
N PRO A 159 -12.26 -0.42 -7.96
CA PRO A 159 -12.50 -0.75 -6.55
C PRO A 159 -11.96 0.37 -5.63
N LEU A 160 -12.65 1.50 -5.63
CA LEU A 160 -12.32 2.60 -4.73
C LEU A 160 -12.51 2.17 -3.26
N PRO A 161 -11.62 2.62 -2.36
CA PRO A 161 -11.72 2.30 -0.94
C PRO A 161 -13.07 2.73 -0.33
N PRO A 162 -13.58 2.04 0.70
CA PRO A 162 -14.92 2.30 1.27
C PRO A 162 -15.17 3.73 1.77
N TYR A 163 -14.13 4.48 2.17
CA TYR A 163 -14.27 5.88 2.60
C TYR A 163 -14.45 6.86 1.43
N ILE A 164 -14.21 6.43 0.19
CA ILE A 164 -14.57 7.17 -1.01
C ILE A 164 -16.00 6.82 -1.36
N ASP A 165 -16.94 7.40 -0.61
CA ASP A 165 -18.38 7.14 -0.73
C ASP A 165 -18.99 7.90 -1.92
N ARG A 166 -18.58 7.51 -3.12
CA ARG A 166 -19.13 7.97 -4.39
C ARG A 166 -18.88 6.92 -5.48
N PRO A 167 -19.66 6.93 -6.57
CA PRO A 167 -19.32 6.16 -7.76
C PRO A 167 -17.93 6.51 -8.28
N ASP A 168 -17.27 5.53 -8.90
CA ASP A 168 -16.06 5.76 -9.67
C ASP A 168 -16.39 6.53 -10.96
N SER A 169 -15.38 7.16 -11.54
CA SER A 169 -15.49 7.84 -12.83
C SER A 169 -14.36 7.42 -13.77
N GLU A 170 -14.48 7.76 -15.05
CA GLU A 170 -13.39 7.55 -16.02
C GLU A 170 -12.07 8.18 -15.55
N ALA A 171 -12.15 9.33 -14.86
CA ALA A 171 -10.99 9.95 -14.24
C ALA A 171 -10.34 9.05 -13.18
N ASP A 172 -11.11 8.29 -12.38
CA ASP A 172 -10.54 7.34 -11.41
C ASP A 172 -9.81 6.19 -12.10
N GLN A 173 -10.27 5.74 -13.28
CA GLN A 173 -9.57 4.70 -14.05
C GLN A 173 -8.13 5.12 -14.40
N GLN A 174 -7.92 6.43 -14.63
CA GLN A 174 -6.60 6.99 -14.93
C GLN A 174 -5.84 7.46 -13.67
N ARG A 175 -6.55 7.99 -12.68
CA ARG A 175 -5.96 8.65 -11.50
C ARG A 175 -5.74 7.73 -10.32
N TYR A 176 -6.52 6.67 -10.19
CA TYR A 176 -6.31 5.60 -9.19
C TYR A 176 -5.28 4.56 -9.69
N GLN A 177 -4.26 5.06 -10.41
CA GLN A 177 -3.18 4.27 -10.96
C GLN A 177 -1.90 5.09 -10.96
N THR A 178 -0.77 4.44 -10.68
CA THR A 178 0.57 5.03 -10.81
C THR A 178 0.96 5.15 -12.28
N VAL A 179 1.81 6.11 -12.62
CA VAL A 179 2.26 6.36 -14.01
C VAL A 179 3.21 5.29 -14.54
N PHE A 180 3.65 4.37 -13.69
CA PHE A 180 4.57 3.26 -13.96
C PHE A 180 3.89 1.89 -13.77
N ALA A 181 2.57 1.84 -13.79
CA ALA A 181 1.81 0.60 -13.60
C ALA A 181 1.84 -0.29 -14.85
N GLU A 182 2.23 -1.54 -14.67
CA GLU A 182 2.48 -2.49 -15.75
C GLU A 182 1.73 -3.81 -15.54
N HIS A 183 1.84 -4.40 -14.35
CA HIS A 183 1.37 -5.75 -14.08
C HIS A 183 -0.05 -5.79 -13.48
N LYS A 184 -1.05 -6.20 -14.27
CA LYS A 184 -2.46 -6.34 -13.82
C LYS A 184 -2.59 -7.38 -12.71
N GLY A 185 -3.29 -7.03 -11.64
CA GLY A 185 -3.65 -7.99 -10.60
C GLY A 185 -4.04 -7.40 -9.24
N ALA A 186 -3.81 -6.10 -9.01
CA ALA A 186 -4.18 -5.49 -7.74
C ALA A 186 -5.65 -5.06 -7.70
N VAL A 187 -6.22 -5.08 -6.50
CA VAL A 187 -7.57 -4.59 -6.20
C VAL A 187 -7.55 -3.25 -5.46
N ALA A 188 -6.34 -2.74 -5.19
CA ALA A 188 -6.09 -1.46 -4.55
C ALA A 188 -4.84 -0.82 -5.15
N ALA A 189 -4.82 0.51 -5.26
CA ALA A 189 -3.66 1.22 -5.79
C ALA A 189 -2.56 1.37 -4.72
N PRO A 190 -1.27 1.30 -5.09
CA PRO A 190 -0.16 1.72 -4.23
C PRO A 190 -0.13 3.25 -4.15
N THR A 191 -0.96 3.82 -3.25
CA THR A 191 -1.38 5.22 -3.36
C THR A 191 -0.29 6.26 -3.16
N ALA A 192 0.79 5.92 -2.47
CA ALA A 192 1.94 6.80 -2.31
C ALA A 192 2.63 7.09 -3.66
N GLY A 193 2.60 6.12 -4.59
CA GLY A 193 3.14 6.28 -5.93
C GLY A 193 2.28 7.18 -6.82
N LEU A 194 1.04 7.50 -6.43
CA LEU A 194 0.16 8.37 -7.23
C LEU A 194 0.65 9.81 -7.29
N HIS A 195 1.53 10.21 -6.38
CA HIS A 195 2.15 11.53 -6.34
C HIS A 195 3.22 11.72 -7.41
N LEU A 196 3.80 10.61 -7.90
CA LEU A 196 4.89 10.66 -8.87
C LEU A 196 4.36 10.88 -10.29
N THR A 197 4.92 11.87 -10.96
CA THR A 197 4.71 12.15 -12.39
C THR A 197 5.98 11.78 -13.17
N PRO A 198 5.88 11.54 -14.49
CA PRO A 198 7.08 11.29 -15.30
C PRO A 198 8.10 12.43 -15.21
N ALA A 199 7.64 13.69 -15.21
CA ALA A 199 8.51 14.86 -15.07
C ALA A 199 9.21 14.90 -13.70
N LEU A 200 8.48 14.63 -12.60
CA LEU A 200 9.05 14.59 -11.27
C LEU A 200 10.07 13.46 -11.10
N MET A 201 9.76 12.27 -11.61
CA MET A 201 10.70 11.13 -11.59
C MET A 201 11.97 11.47 -12.35
N GLN A 202 11.87 12.12 -13.52
CA GLN A 202 13.03 12.58 -14.27
C GLN A 202 13.88 13.59 -13.47
N SER A 203 13.26 14.55 -12.79
CA SER A 203 13.97 15.49 -11.92
C SER A 203 14.65 14.80 -10.73
N MET A 204 14.04 13.76 -10.17
CA MET A 204 14.66 12.94 -9.11
C MET A 204 15.85 12.14 -9.65
N GLU A 205 15.76 11.58 -10.85
CA GLU A 205 16.89 10.88 -11.51
C GLU A 205 18.07 11.83 -11.78
N GLN A 206 17.78 13.07 -12.21
CA GLN A 206 18.78 14.12 -12.36
C GLN A 206 19.45 14.50 -11.02
N ALA A 207 18.72 14.42 -9.91
CA ALA A 207 19.25 14.59 -8.56
C ALA A 207 20.02 13.35 -8.04
N GLY A 208 20.04 12.25 -8.81
CA GLY A 208 20.82 11.04 -8.53
C GLY A 208 20.01 9.85 -8.00
N ALA A 209 18.67 9.90 -8.04
CA ALA A 209 17.84 8.76 -7.74
C ALA A 209 17.94 7.68 -8.82
N ARG A 210 17.80 6.41 -8.44
CA ARG A 210 17.57 5.30 -9.36
C ARG A 210 16.26 4.61 -8.97
N PHE A 211 15.33 4.52 -9.90
CA PHE A 211 14.08 3.80 -9.68
C PHE A 211 14.25 2.30 -9.94
N VAL A 212 13.79 1.48 -9.00
CA VAL A 212 13.75 0.02 -9.13
C VAL A 212 12.32 -0.45 -8.91
N ARG A 213 11.85 -1.35 -9.78
CA ARG A 213 10.48 -1.85 -9.73
C ARG A 213 10.40 -3.18 -8.99
N VAL A 214 9.35 -3.31 -8.20
CA VAL A 214 8.85 -4.58 -7.65
C VAL A 214 7.37 -4.66 -7.95
N THR A 215 6.82 -5.87 -8.02
CA THR A 215 5.37 -6.06 -8.17
C THR A 215 4.84 -6.68 -6.89
N LEU A 216 3.83 -6.08 -6.27
CA LEU A 216 3.00 -6.74 -5.26
C LEU A 216 1.55 -6.40 -5.55
N HIS A 217 0.75 -7.44 -5.78
CA HIS A 217 -0.68 -7.31 -6.02
C HIS A 217 -1.37 -7.08 -4.68
N VAL A 218 -1.69 -5.80 -4.42
CA VAL A 218 -2.33 -5.39 -3.17
C VAL A 218 -3.67 -6.09 -3.07
N GLY A 219 -3.81 -6.88 -2.00
CA GLY A 219 -4.96 -7.70 -1.74
C GLY A 219 -6.07 -6.94 -1.01
N PRO A 220 -7.22 -7.57 -0.82
CA PRO A 220 -8.38 -6.93 -0.21
C PRO A 220 -8.22 -6.70 1.30
N GLY A 221 -7.26 -7.38 1.94
CA GLY A 221 -6.90 -7.21 3.34
C GLY A 221 -6.47 -5.79 3.70
N THR A 222 -5.95 -5.02 2.74
CA THR A 222 -5.46 -3.65 2.96
C THR A 222 -6.53 -2.69 3.51
N PHE A 223 -7.81 -2.94 3.25
CA PHE A 223 -8.91 -2.09 3.74
C PHE A 223 -9.65 -2.67 4.93
N GLN A 224 -9.24 -3.83 5.45
CA GLN A 224 -9.92 -4.41 6.60
C GLN A 224 -9.50 -3.71 7.89
N PRO A 225 -10.46 -3.36 8.77
CA PRO A 225 -10.13 -2.88 10.09
C PRO A 225 -9.51 -4.01 10.91
N VAL A 226 -8.56 -3.65 11.78
CA VAL A 226 -8.04 -4.56 12.80
C VAL A 226 -9.13 -4.79 13.85
N GLN A 227 -9.40 -6.05 14.18
CA GLN A 227 -10.51 -6.47 15.08
C GLN A 227 -10.01 -7.19 16.35
N VAL A 228 -8.71 -7.16 16.60
CA VAL A 228 -8.09 -7.71 17.81
C VAL A 228 -7.66 -6.58 18.72
N ASP A 229 -7.46 -6.87 20.01
CA ASP A 229 -7.00 -5.85 20.98
C ASP A 229 -5.48 -5.75 20.99
N HIS A 230 -4.77 -6.87 21.04
CA HIS A 230 -3.31 -6.89 21.00
C HIS A 230 -2.81 -6.94 19.55
N VAL A 231 -1.80 -6.12 19.26
CA VAL A 231 -1.16 -6.05 17.92
C VAL A 231 -0.74 -7.44 17.45
N ARG A 232 -0.05 -8.20 18.30
CA ARG A 232 0.47 -9.56 18.01
C ARG A 232 -0.58 -10.59 17.60
N ASP A 233 -1.85 -10.39 17.94
CA ASP A 233 -2.92 -11.33 17.63
C ASP A 233 -3.50 -11.10 16.22
N HIS A 234 -3.10 -10.02 15.55
CA HIS A 234 -3.57 -9.70 14.22
C HIS A 234 -2.91 -10.60 13.17
N GLN A 235 -3.73 -11.27 12.38
CA GLN A 235 -3.28 -12.03 11.21
C GLN A 235 -3.40 -11.16 9.96
N MET A 236 -2.27 -10.95 9.30
CA MET A 236 -2.24 -10.29 8.00
C MET A 236 -2.76 -11.22 6.91
N HIS A 237 -3.37 -10.62 5.89
CA HIS A 237 -3.66 -11.34 4.65
C HIS A 237 -2.39 -11.50 3.85
N GLU A 238 -2.19 -12.70 3.32
CA GLU A 238 -1.07 -13.02 2.47
C GLU A 238 -1.22 -12.35 1.09
N GLU A 239 -0.15 -11.73 0.60
CA GLU A 239 -0.11 -11.07 -0.70
C GLU A 239 1.03 -11.60 -1.56
N ALA A 240 0.77 -11.78 -2.85
CA ALA A 240 1.77 -12.22 -3.81
C ALA A 240 2.63 -11.06 -4.30
N TYR A 241 3.94 -11.30 -4.38
CA TYR A 241 4.90 -10.36 -4.94
C TYR A 241 5.87 -11.04 -5.91
N ILE A 242 6.49 -10.24 -6.77
CA ILE A 242 7.50 -10.66 -7.72
C ILE A 242 8.63 -9.62 -7.71
N ILE A 243 9.86 -10.10 -7.63
CA ILE A 243 11.07 -9.27 -7.77
C ILE A 243 11.92 -9.87 -8.89
N SER A 244 12.28 -9.07 -9.88
CA SER A 244 13.17 -9.52 -10.96
C SER A 244 14.61 -9.68 -10.47
N GLU A 245 15.40 -10.50 -11.16
CA GLU A 245 16.84 -10.64 -10.88
C GLU A 245 17.57 -9.29 -10.94
N ALA A 246 17.26 -8.47 -11.95
CA ALA A 246 17.87 -7.15 -12.10
C ALA A 246 17.53 -6.22 -10.91
N ALA A 247 16.29 -6.26 -10.42
CA ALA A 247 15.88 -5.50 -9.24
C ALA A 247 16.62 -5.98 -7.99
N ALA A 248 16.64 -7.30 -7.75
CA ALA A 248 17.35 -7.89 -6.60
C ALA A 248 18.84 -7.54 -6.59
N VAL A 249 19.52 -7.69 -7.74
CA VAL A 249 20.94 -7.32 -7.89
C VAL A 249 21.16 -5.84 -7.59
N THR A 250 20.36 -4.95 -8.17
CA THR A 250 20.51 -3.50 -7.98
C THR A 250 20.32 -3.10 -6.52
N ILE A 251 19.28 -3.62 -5.86
CA ILE A 251 18.98 -3.32 -4.46
C ILE A 251 20.08 -3.85 -3.54
N ASN A 252 20.52 -5.10 -3.73
CA ASN A 252 21.56 -5.71 -2.90
C ASN A 252 22.92 -4.99 -3.07
N GLN A 253 23.28 -4.60 -4.30
CA GLN A 253 24.49 -3.82 -4.55
C GLN A 253 24.44 -2.45 -3.86
N ALA A 254 23.29 -1.78 -3.93
CA ALA A 254 23.11 -0.49 -3.25
C ALA A 254 23.22 -0.63 -1.73
N LYS A 255 22.61 -1.66 -1.14
CA LYS A 255 22.73 -1.95 0.30
C LYS A 255 24.19 -2.19 0.69
N ALA A 256 24.91 -3.00 -0.08
CA ALA A 256 26.33 -3.30 0.16
C ALA A 256 27.21 -2.05 0.03
N ALA A 257 26.84 -1.10 -0.83
CA ALA A 257 27.51 0.19 -1.01
C ALA A 257 27.12 1.25 0.04
N GLY A 258 26.26 0.91 1.01
CA GLY A 258 25.77 1.85 2.03
C GLY A 258 24.85 2.94 1.46
N GLN A 259 24.30 2.73 0.26
CA GLN A 259 23.34 3.64 -0.36
C GLN A 259 21.97 3.48 0.30
N ARG A 260 21.26 4.60 0.41
CA ARG A 260 19.94 4.64 1.03
C ARG A 260 18.89 3.99 0.12
N ILE A 261 18.10 3.09 0.69
CA ILE A 261 16.96 2.44 0.04
C ILE A 261 15.67 3.11 0.52
N VAL A 262 14.94 3.70 -0.42
CA VAL A 262 13.70 4.43 -0.19
C VAL A 262 12.55 3.62 -0.75
N ALA A 263 11.65 3.16 0.12
CA ALA A 263 10.41 2.54 -0.33
C ALA A 263 9.37 3.61 -0.70
N VAL A 264 8.73 3.47 -1.86
CA VAL A 264 7.57 4.28 -2.25
C VAL A 264 6.31 3.46 -1.97
N GLY A 265 5.68 3.77 -0.85
CA GLY A 265 4.52 3.08 -0.32
C GLY A 265 4.86 1.92 0.61
N THR A 266 3.97 1.69 1.57
CA THR A 266 4.07 0.60 2.56
C THR A 266 4.08 -0.78 1.92
N THR A 267 3.43 -0.96 0.77
CA THR A 267 3.47 -2.19 -0.02
C THR A 267 4.89 -2.49 -0.50
N SER A 268 5.58 -1.54 -1.13
CA SER A 268 6.96 -1.70 -1.57
C SER A 268 7.89 -2.01 -0.41
N LEU A 269 7.65 -1.36 0.74
CA LEU A 269 8.39 -1.63 1.98
C LEU A 269 8.19 -3.08 2.44
N ARG A 270 6.95 -3.57 2.51
CA ARG A 270 6.65 -4.95 2.92
C ARG A 270 7.26 -5.95 1.95
N THR A 271 7.25 -5.68 0.65
CA THR A 271 7.94 -6.52 -0.35
C THR A 271 9.44 -6.61 -0.08
N LEU A 272 10.11 -5.48 0.15
CA LEU A 272 11.54 -5.44 0.44
C LEU A 272 11.88 -6.22 1.72
N GLU A 273 11.14 -5.97 2.79
CA GLU A 273 11.37 -6.60 4.09
C GLU A 273 11.05 -8.10 4.08
N ALA A 274 10.00 -8.52 3.37
CA ALA A 274 9.68 -9.94 3.19
C ALA A 274 10.74 -10.67 2.36
N ALA A 275 11.19 -10.06 1.26
CA ALA A 275 12.18 -10.68 0.37
C ALA A 275 13.61 -10.67 0.93
N SER A 276 13.86 -9.95 2.02
CA SER A 276 15.18 -9.79 2.65
C SER A 276 15.35 -10.48 4.00
N GLN A 277 14.43 -11.36 4.41
CA GLN A 277 14.53 -12.10 5.67
C GLN A 277 15.83 -12.93 5.83
N ALA A 278 16.49 -13.27 4.72
CA ALA A 278 17.79 -13.93 4.70
C ALA A 278 19.00 -12.97 4.68
N GLY A 279 18.77 -11.67 4.90
CA GLY A 279 19.79 -10.60 4.88
C GLY A 279 20.00 -9.92 3.52
N ASN A 280 19.52 -10.51 2.42
CA ASN A 280 19.58 -9.95 1.06
C ASN A 280 18.26 -10.21 0.33
N ILE A 281 17.91 -9.35 -0.63
CA ILE A 281 16.75 -9.56 -1.52
C ILE A 281 16.97 -10.81 -2.36
N ARG A 282 15.98 -11.70 -2.32
CA ARG A 282 15.86 -12.84 -3.24
C ARG A 282 14.94 -12.48 -4.40
N ALA A 283 15.39 -12.74 -5.62
CA ALA A 283 14.57 -12.63 -6.82
C ALA A 283 13.56 -13.79 -6.89
N GLY A 284 12.53 -13.60 -7.72
CA GLY A 284 11.47 -14.57 -7.98
C GLY A 284 10.11 -14.13 -7.44
N ALA A 285 9.13 -15.02 -7.63
CA ALA A 285 7.81 -14.89 -7.04
C ALA A 285 7.83 -15.35 -5.57
N GLY A 286 7.08 -14.66 -4.72
CA GLY A 286 6.92 -14.99 -3.32
C GLY A 286 5.55 -14.57 -2.81
N ARG A 287 5.26 -14.93 -1.57
CA ARG A 287 4.06 -14.52 -0.85
C ARG A 287 4.46 -14.01 0.52
N THR A 288 3.73 -13.03 1.03
CA THR A 288 4.04 -12.41 2.32
C THR A 288 2.78 -12.04 3.09
N ASP A 289 2.75 -12.47 4.33
CA ASP A 289 1.84 -12.03 5.39
C ASP A 289 2.60 -11.18 6.44
N ILE A 290 3.76 -10.61 6.07
CA ILE A 290 4.59 -9.87 7.02
C ILE A 290 3.79 -8.73 7.67
N PHE A 291 3.78 -8.76 9.00
CA PHE A 291 3.19 -7.72 9.82
C PHE A 291 4.30 -6.91 10.52
N ILE A 292 4.44 -5.65 10.11
CA ILE A 292 5.48 -4.74 10.60
C ILE A 292 4.85 -3.79 11.61
N TYR A 293 5.33 -3.82 12.85
CA TYR A 293 4.89 -2.98 13.96
C TYR A 293 6.09 -2.63 14.86
N PRO A 294 5.95 -1.67 15.82
CA PRO A 294 7.09 -1.23 16.62
C PRO A 294 7.84 -2.39 17.30
N GLY A 295 9.17 -2.34 17.21
CA GLY A 295 10.07 -3.44 17.59
C GLY A 295 10.63 -4.22 16.39
N TYR A 296 10.06 -4.04 15.20
CA TYR A 296 10.59 -4.65 13.96
C TYR A 296 11.96 -4.09 13.58
N GLN A 297 12.89 -4.98 13.20
CA GLN A 297 14.22 -4.64 12.71
C GLN A 297 14.25 -4.63 11.18
N PHE A 298 14.27 -3.43 10.60
CA PHE A 298 14.34 -3.25 9.16
C PHE A 298 15.68 -3.70 8.59
N GLN A 299 15.63 -4.60 7.62
CA GLN A 299 16.80 -5.14 6.94
C GLN A 299 17.19 -4.29 5.73
N MET A 300 16.18 -3.78 5.01
CA MET A 300 16.40 -3.18 3.70
C MET A 300 16.03 -1.71 3.68
N ALA A 301 14.80 -1.36 4.06
CA ALA A 301 14.29 0.00 3.89
C ALA A 301 14.89 0.99 4.90
N ASP A 302 15.45 2.09 4.40
CA ASP A 302 16.05 3.15 5.21
C ASP A 302 15.11 4.36 5.36
N ALA A 303 14.29 4.60 4.34
CA ALA A 303 13.27 5.65 4.31
C ALA A 303 11.99 5.19 3.59
N LEU A 304 10.90 5.92 3.81
CA LEU A 304 9.57 5.60 3.26
C LEU A 304 8.87 6.89 2.81
N LEU A 305 8.45 6.93 1.54
CA LEU A 305 7.43 7.86 1.06
C LEU A 305 6.07 7.17 1.16
N THR A 306 5.13 7.73 1.92
CA THR A 306 3.79 7.15 2.13
C THR A 306 2.71 8.23 2.25
N ASN A 307 1.44 7.83 2.23
CA ASN A 307 0.33 8.71 2.61
C ASN A 307 0.17 8.76 4.14
N PHE A 308 -0.72 9.62 4.63
CA PHE A 308 -1.23 9.51 5.99
C PHE A 308 -2.29 8.41 6.10
N HIS A 309 -2.27 7.68 7.21
CA HIS A 309 -3.05 6.46 7.43
C HIS A 309 -4.16 6.63 8.48
N LEU A 310 -5.01 5.62 8.60
CA LEU A 310 -6.09 5.58 9.58
C LEU A 310 -5.58 5.43 11.02
N PRO A 311 -6.27 6.00 12.03
CA PRO A 311 -6.14 5.51 13.39
C PRO A 311 -6.38 4.00 13.44
N ARG A 312 -5.66 3.33 14.34
CA ARG A 312 -5.80 1.88 14.61
C ARG A 312 -5.54 0.99 13.39
N SER A 313 -4.79 1.47 12.39
CA SER A 313 -4.48 0.71 11.18
C SER A 313 -3.11 0.04 11.23
N THR A 314 -2.98 -1.10 10.53
CA THR A 314 -1.70 -1.80 10.34
C THR A 314 -0.65 -0.93 9.66
N LEU A 315 -1.08 -0.02 8.76
CA LEU A 315 -0.20 0.92 8.09
C LEU A 315 0.38 1.97 9.06
N LEU A 316 -0.42 2.44 10.02
CA LEU A 316 0.05 3.34 11.07
C LEU A 316 1.09 2.66 11.97
N MET A 317 0.88 1.37 12.29
CA MET A 317 1.85 0.57 13.05
C MET A 317 3.16 0.38 12.27
N LEU A 318 3.10 0.15 10.96
CA LEU A 318 4.27 0.03 10.10
C LEU A 318 5.09 1.32 10.06
N VAL A 319 4.46 2.47 9.87
CA VAL A 319 5.19 3.75 9.87
C VAL A 319 5.76 4.07 11.25
N SER A 320 5.04 3.69 12.32
CA SER A 320 5.51 3.81 13.71
C SER A 320 6.69 2.89 14.00
N ALA A 321 6.76 1.72 13.36
CA ALA A 321 7.92 0.84 13.46
C ALA A 321 9.17 1.47 12.85
N LEU A 322 9.00 2.18 11.73
CA LEU A 322 10.11 2.80 11.01
C LEU A 322 10.64 4.04 11.74
N ALA A 323 9.76 4.95 12.17
CA ALA A 323 10.13 6.26 12.68
C ALA A 323 9.93 6.41 14.20
N GLY A 324 9.43 5.40 14.89
CA GLY A 324 9.03 5.45 16.30
C GLY A 324 7.57 5.87 16.45
N LYS A 325 6.89 5.35 17.48
CA LYS A 325 5.47 5.63 17.73
C LYS A 325 5.26 7.11 18.06
N GLU A 326 5.95 7.63 19.07
CA GLU A 326 5.77 9.01 19.54
C GLU A 326 6.08 10.05 18.43
N PRO A 327 7.19 9.94 17.68
CA PRO A 327 7.45 10.83 16.53
C PRO A 327 6.35 10.81 15.47
N VAL A 328 5.83 9.63 15.13
CA VAL A 328 4.74 9.49 14.16
C VAL A 328 3.46 10.12 14.68
N MET A 329 3.08 9.89 15.95
CA MET A 329 1.87 10.49 16.51
C MET A 329 1.98 12.03 16.54
N GLN A 330 3.15 12.58 16.84
CA GLN A 330 3.42 14.02 16.75
C GLN A 330 3.32 14.54 15.31
N ALA A 331 3.85 13.80 14.33
CA ALA A 331 3.74 14.16 12.92
C ALA A 331 2.28 14.19 12.44
N TYR A 332 1.45 13.26 12.91
CA TYR A 332 0.03 13.20 12.58
C TYR A 332 -0.75 14.35 13.23
N GLN A 333 -0.43 14.69 14.48
CA GLN A 333 -1.00 15.86 15.16
C GLN A 333 -0.65 17.15 14.41
N HIS A 334 0.63 17.35 14.07
CA HIS A 334 1.08 18.48 13.24
C HIS A 334 0.34 18.51 11.89
N ALA A 335 0.19 17.36 11.24
CA ALA A 335 -0.51 17.28 9.97
C ALA A 335 -1.99 17.70 10.07
N ILE A 336 -2.69 17.31 11.15
CA ILE A 336 -4.06 17.76 11.43
C ILE A 336 -4.10 19.28 11.65
N GLU A 337 -3.24 19.80 12.53
CA GLU A 337 -3.16 21.24 12.85
C GLU A 337 -2.85 22.09 11.61
N GLN A 338 -2.01 21.58 10.71
CA GLN A 338 -1.65 22.25 9.48
C GLN A 338 -2.62 21.99 8.33
N ASN A 339 -3.73 21.29 8.53
CA ASN A 339 -4.72 20.98 7.50
C ASN A 339 -4.19 20.15 6.32
N TYR A 340 -3.34 19.16 6.60
CA TYR A 340 -3.03 18.12 5.64
C TYR A 340 -4.28 17.28 5.33
N ARG A 341 -4.30 16.75 4.12
CA ARG A 341 -5.29 15.80 3.64
C ARG A 341 -4.77 14.39 3.83
N PHE A 342 -5.62 13.47 4.28
CA PHE A 342 -5.24 12.11 4.63
C PHE A 342 -5.65 11.11 3.55
N TYR A 343 -5.11 9.88 3.64
CA TYR A 343 -5.43 8.71 2.81
C TYR A 343 -4.99 8.75 1.33
N SER A 344 -5.53 7.83 0.53
CA SER A 344 -5.18 7.54 -0.88
C SER A 344 -5.00 8.76 -1.76
N TYR A 345 -5.87 9.75 -1.62
CA TYR A 345 -5.86 10.97 -2.43
C TYR A 345 -5.40 12.22 -1.67
N GLY A 346 -4.98 12.01 -0.42
CA GLY A 346 -4.47 13.07 0.43
C GLY A 346 -3.05 13.45 0.08
N ASP A 347 -2.38 14.03 1.05
CA ASP A 347 -1.00 14.44 0.99
C ASP A 347 -0.06 13.27 1.37
N ALA A 348 1.24 13.51 1.31
CA ALA A 348 2.26 12.52 1.58
C ALA A 348 3.12 12.87 2.80
N MET A 349 3.84 11.86 3.27
CA MET A 349 4.83 11.94 4.31
C MET A 349 6.10 11.22 3.83
N PHE A 350 7.26 11.85 4.01
CA PHE A 350 8.57 11.23 3.79
C PHE A 350 9.23 10.99 5.13
N LEU A 351 9.28 9.72 5.54
CA LEU A 351 9.88 9.28 6.78
C LEU A 351 11.32 8.84 6.52
N ARG A 352 12.26 9.43 7.23
CA ARG A 352 13.67 9.03 7.15
C ARG A 352 14.31 8.98 8.53
N ARG A 353 15.11 7.93 8.71
CA ARG A 353 15.96 7.76 9.87
C ARG A 353 17.31 8.41 9.59
N THR A 354 17.75 9.28 10.47
CA THR A 354 19.17 9.65 10.54
C THR A 354 19.85 8.67 11.48
N SER A 355 20.50 7.66 10.91
CA SER A 355 21.46 6.85 11.65
C SER A 355 22.55 7.81 12.14
N PHE A 356 22.84 7.84 13.45
CA PHE A 356 24.16 8.31 13.89
C PHE A 356 25.15 7.25 13.44
N ILE A 357 25.53 7.28 12.17
CA ILE A 357 26.76 6.67 11.74
C ILE A 357 27.83 7.53 12.40
N THR A 358 28.25 7.16 13.62
CA THR A 358 29.62 7.48 14.04
C THR A 358 30.50 7.01 12.89
N PRO A 359 31.27 7.90 12.24
CA PRO A 359 32.27 7.44 11.32
C PRO A 359 33.17 6.50 12.12
N ASN A 360 33.30 5.25 11.69
CA ASN A 360 34.45 4.45 12.09
C ASN A 360 35.67 5.23 11.59
N LEU A 361 36.23 6.07 12.47
CA LEU A 361 37.57 6.58 12.30
C LEU A 361 38.47 5.34 12.25
N PRO A 362 39.23 5.14 11.16
CA PRO A 362 40.21 4.07 11.14
C PRO A 362 41.23 4.31 12.25
N LEU A 363 41.56 3.25 12.99
CA LEU A 363 42.70 3.22 13.92
C LEU A 363 44.02 3.42 13.17
#